data_AF-A0A2N6RZL5-F1
#
_entry.id   AF-A0A2N6RZL5-F1
#
_cell.length_a   1.000
_cell.length_b   1.000
_cell.length_c   1.000
_cell.angle_alpha   90.00
_cell.angle_beta   90.00
_cell.angle_gamma   90.00
#
_symmetry.space_group_name_H-M   'P 1'
#
loop_
_entity.id
_entity.type
_entity.pdbx_description
1 polymer ?
#
loop_
_entity_poly.entity_id
_entity_poly.type
_entity_poly.pdbx_seq_one_letter_code
_entity_poly.pdbx_strand_id
1 'polypeptide(L)'
;MSEILVRDSVKSKYAENNHQATVSFRTDSRVKEEAKKLFSSMGMDLSTAINVFLRQSVVDQAMPFLITRESRESIEARRQAESHEGKSFNNTDELMQDLLDA
;
A
#
# COMPACT_ATOMS: atom_id res chain seq x y z
N MET A 1 1.84 28.85 45.81
CA MET A 1 0.72 29.26 44.91
C MET A 1 1.10 29.20 43.43
N SER A 2 2.38 29.31 43.04
CA SER A 2 2.84 29.26 41.65
C SER A 2 3.13 27.86 41.09
N GLU A 3 3.54 26.87 41.91
CA GLU A 3 3.84 25.51 41.42
C GLU A 3 2.62 24.69 41.01
N ILE A 4 1.45 24.93 41.61
CA ILE A 4 0.23 24.15 41.36
C ILE A 4 -0.33 24.46 39.95
N LEU A 5 -0.34 25.74 39.56
CA LEU A 5 -0.77 26.19 38.23
C LEU A 5 0.15 25.70 37.09
N VAL A 6 1.45 25.56 37.35
CA VAL A 6 2.41 25.05 36.35
C VAL A 6 2.20 23.56 36.09
N ARG A 7 1.87 22.77 37.14
CA ARG A 7 1.61 21.33 36.99
C ARG A 7 0.34 21.04 36.18
N ASP A 8 -0.70 21.85 36.35
CA ASP A 8 -1.96 21.70 35.61
C ASP A 8 -1.82 22.08 34.12
N SER A 9 -1.05 23.12 33.81
CA SER A 9 -0.75 23.52 32.42
C SER A 9 0.09 22.46 31.68
N VAL A 10 1.06 21.85 32.36
CA VAL A 10 1.89 20.78 31.79
C VAL A 10 1.08 19.51 31.56
N LYS A 11 0.19 19.12 32.49
CA LYS A 11 -0.66 17.92 32.35
C LYS A 11 -1.69 18.03 31.22
N SER A 12 -2.21 19.24 30.98
CA SER A 12 -3.16 19.53 29.88
C SER A 12 -2.51 19.37 28.50
N LYS A 13 -1.27 19.85 28.33
CA LYS A 13 -0.54 19.81 27.05
C LYS A 13 -0.16 18.40 26.59
N TYR A 14 -0.12 17.42 27.49
CA TYR A 14 0.12 16.01 27.16
C TYR A 14 -1.16 15.19 26.97
N ALA A 15 -2.33 15.72 27.33
CA ALA A 15 -3.60 15.01 27.20
C ALA A 15 -4.24 15.16 25.81
N GLU A 16 -3.86 16.19 25.03
CA GLU A 16 -4.49 16.53 23.75
C GLU A 16 -4.00 15.74 22.52
N ASN A 17 -2.99 14.87 22.64
CA ASN A 17 -2.39 14.22 21.46
C ASN A 17 -2.91 12.81 21.14
N ASN A 18 -4.00 12.34 21.77
CA ASN A 18 -4.54 11.00 21.47
C ASN A 18 -5.76 11.06 20.54
N HIS A 19 -5.54 11.46 19.28
CA HIS A 19 -6.55 11.43 18.22
C HIS A 19 -6.70 10.01 17.67
N GLN A 20 -7.19 9.09 18.49
CA GLN A 20 -7.54 7.73 18.05
C GLN A 20 -8.95 7.75 17.46
N ALA A 21 -9.09 7.20 16.25
CA ALA A 21 -10.38 7.01 15.59
C ALA A 21 -10.63 5.51 15.39
N THR A 22 -11.86 5.08 15.65
CA THR A 22 -12.29 3.69 15.43
C THR A 22 -12.90 3.57 14.04
N VAL A 23 -12.41 2.60 13.25
CA VAL A 23 -12.95 2.28 11.93
C VAL A 23 -13.67 0.93 11.97
N SER A 24 -14.90 0.89 11.49
CA SER A 24 -15.71 -0.33 11.34
C SER A 24 -16.14 -0.47 9.88
N PHE A 25 -15.92 -1.65 9.30
CA PHE A 25 -16.32 -1.97 7.93
C PHE A 25 -16.78 -3.42 7.84
N ARG A 26 -17.65 -3.70 6.86
CA ARG A 26 -18.12 -5.06 6.57
C ARG A 26 -17.16 -5.73 5.60
N THR A 27 -16.88 -7.01 5.83
CA THR A 27 -16.07 -7.86 4.95
C THR A 27 -16.51 -9.31 5.10
N ASP A 28 -16.05 -10.17 4.19
CA ASP A 28 -16.27 -11.60 4.27
C ASP A 28 -15.47 -12.22 5.43
N SER A 29 -16.10 -13.13 6.18
CA SER A 29 -15.50 -13.73 7.37
C SER A 29 -14.30 -14.61 7.04
N ARG A 30 -14.30 -15.29 5.89
CA ARG A 30 -13.16 -16.08 5.42
C ARG A 30 -12.00 -15.18 5.04
N VAL A 31 -12.26 -14.11 4.28
CA VAL A 31 -11.23 -13.15 3.87
C VAL A 31 -10.56 -12.53 5.09
N LYS A 32 -11.35 -12.16 6.11
CA LYS A 32 -10.81 -11.66 7.38
C LYS A 32 -9.87 -12.65 8.05
N GLU A 33 -10.24 -13.92 8.09
CA GLU A 33 -9.44 -14.96 8.76
C GLU A 33 -8.17 -15.30 7.97
N GLU A 34 -8.26 -15.37 6.64
CA GLU A 34 -7.10 -15.56 5.74
C GLU A 34 -6.11 -14.38 5.87
N ALA A 35 -6.60 -13.14 5.83
CA ALA A 35 -5.78 -11.95 6.04
C ALA A 35 -5.12 -11.93 7.41
N LYS A 36 -5.86 -12.27 8.48
CA LYS A 36 -5.33 -12.32 9.84
C LYS A 36 -4.17 -13.32 9.96
N LYS A 37 -4.29 -14.51 9.37
CA LYS A 37 -3.22 -15.53 9.36
C LYS A 37 -2.00 -15.05 8.59
N LEU A 38 -2.21 -14.46 7.41
CA LEU A 38 -1.14 -13.92 6.58
C LEU A 38 -0.35 -12.81 7.31
N PHE A 39 -1.02 -11.80 7.87
CA PHE A 39 -0.33 -10.73 8.58
C PHE A 39 0.37 -11.25 9.84
N SER A 40 -0.25 -12.19 10.55
CA SER A 40 0.36 -12.81 11.74
C SER A 40 1.64 -13.56 11.40
N SER A 41 1.72 -14.25 10.25
CA SER A 41 2.95 -14.91 9.81
C SER A 41 4.06 -13.93 9.42
N MET A 42 3.72 -12.66 9.18
CA MET A 42 4.68 -11.56 8.98
C MET A 42 4.97 -10.78 10.27
N GLY A 43 4.45 -11.21 11.42
CA GLY A 43 4.66 -10.55 12.71
C GLY A 43 3.81 -9.29 12.92
N MET A 44 2.70 -9.15 12.20
CA MET A 44 1.80 -7.99 12.26
C MET A 44 0.38 -8.41 12.57
N ASP A 45 -0.34 -7.63 13.37
CA ASP A 45 -1.79 -7.83 13.53
C ASP A 45 -2.57 -7.16 12.37
N LEU A 46 -3.83 -7.56 12.22
CA LEU A 46 -4.69 -7.04 11.15
C LEU A 46 -4.89 -5.51 11.27
N SER A 47 -4.98 -4.99 12.48
CA SER A 47 -5.17 -3.56 12.74
C SER A 47 -3.96 -2.74 12.30
N THR A 48 -2.76 -3.24 12.56
CA THR A 48 -1.49 -2.65 12.15
C THR A 48 -1.39 -2.64 10.64
N ALA A 49 -1.72 -3.75 9.97
CA ALA A 49 -1.74 -3.82 8.52
C ALA A 49 -2.70 -2.79 7.90
N ILE A 50 -3.92 -2.66 8.44
CA ILE A 50 -4.90 -1.67 7.97
C ILE A 50 -4.39 -0.24 8.21
N ASN A 51 -3.76 0.02 9.35
CA ASN A 51 -3.18 1.33 9.64
C ASN A 51 -2.04 1.70 8.68
N VAL A 52 -1.19 0.72 8.32
CA VAL A 52 -0.14 0.91 7.31
C VAL A 52 -0.77 1.24 5.95
N PHE A 53 -1.79 0.48 5.53
CA PHE A 53 -2.54 0.76 4.31
C PHE A 53 -3.05 2.19 4.26
N LEU A 54 -3.75 2.65 5.31
CA LEU A 54 -4.30 4.01 5.38
C LEU A 54 -3.22 5.08 5.31
N ARG A 55 -2.10 4.88 6.02
CA ARG A 55 -0.98 5.83 6.01
C ARG A 55 -0.32 5.90 4.63
N GLN A 56 -0.12 4.76 3.98
CA GLN A 56 0.47 4.73 2.65
C GLN A 56 -0.42 5.47 1.64
N SER A 57 -1.74 5.25 1.69
CA SER A 57 -2.68 5.98 0.82
C SER A 57 -2.60 7.49 0.98
N VAL A 58 -2.37 7.98 2.21
CA VAL A 58 -2.23 9.41 2.50
C VAL A 58 -0.88 9.94 2.00
N VAL A 59 0.20 9.17 2.15
CA VAL A 59 1.53 9.58 1.67
C VAL A 59 1.54 9.73 0.14
N ASP A 60 0.99 8.74 -0.56
CA ASP A 60 1.05 8.69 -2.03
C ASP A 60 -0.11 9.46 -2.69
N GLN A 61 -1.10 9.92 -1.91
CA GLN A 61 -2.35 10.51 -2.40
C GLN A 61 -3.04 9.62 -3.45
N ALA A 62 -2.93 8.30 -3.26
CA ALA A 62 -3.38 7.29 -4.21
C ALA A 62 -3.77 6.00 -3.47
N MET A 63 -4.34 5.05 -4.21
CA MET A 63 -4.50 3.70 -3.68
C MET A 63 -3.11 3.05 -3.56
N PRO A 64 -2.75 2.42 -2.41
CA PRO A 64 -1.42 1.88 -2.14
C PRO A 64 -1.24 0.50 -2.81
N PHE A 65 -1.93 0.31 -3.93
CA PHE A 65 -1.76 -0.72 -4.93
C PHE A 65 -2.42 -0.23 -6.22
N LEU A 66 -1.87 -0.63 -7.36
CA LEU A 66 -2.45 -0.30 -8.65
C LEU A 66 -3.77 -1.07 -8.81
N ILE A 67 -4.88 -0.36 -8.99
CA ILE A 67 -6.15 -1.00 -9.36
C ILE A 67 -6.14 -1.18 -10.86
N THR A 68 -5.85 -2.39 -11.30
CA THR A 68 -5.75 -2.75 -12.71
C THR A 68 -6.57 -4.01 -12.98
N ARG A 69 -7.21 -4.07 -14.15
CA ARG A 69 -7.86 -5.28 -14.70
C ARG A 69 -6.92 -6.06 -15.60
N GLU A 70 -5.63 -5.73 -15.60
CA GLU A 70 -4.62 -6.38 -16.43
C GLU A 70 -4.63 -7.89 -16.22
N SER A 71 -4.63 -8.61 -17.34
CA SER A 71 -4.46 -10.05 -17.34
C SER A 71 -3.06 -10.38 -16.81
N ARG A 72 -2.86 -11.63 -16.36
CA ARG A 72 -1.53 -12.10 -15.94
C ARG A 72 -0.48 -11.90 -17.04
N GLU A 73 -0.88 -12.05 -18.30
CA GLU A 73 -0.02 -11.82 -19.47
C GLU A 73 0.50 -10.38 -19.54
N SER A 74 -0.33 -9.37 -19.24
CA SER A 74 0.10 -7.97 -19.22
C SER A 74 1.08 -7.68 -18.09
N ILE A 75 0.92 -8.34 -16.93
CA ILE A 75 1.87 -8.24 -15.81
C ILE A 75 3.22 -8.87 -16.19
N GLU A 76 3.19 -10.03 -16.84
CA GLU A 76 4.40 -10.73 -17.30
C GLU A 76 5.13 -9.94 -18.40
N ALA A 77 4.39 -9.38 -19.37
CA ALA A 77 4.96 -8.54 -20.43
C ALA A 77 5.63 -7.29 -19.84
N ARG A 78 5.01 -6.62 -18.86
CA ARG A 78 5.63 -5.48 -18.18
C ARG A 78 6.88 -5.88 -17.42
N ARG A 79 6.86 -7.02 -16.72
CA ARG A 79 8.04 -7.56 -16.05
C ARG A 79 9.17 -7.85 -17.05
N GLN A 80 8.87 -8.48 -18.18
CA GLN A 80 9.85 -8.78 -19.24
C GLN A 80 10.47 -7.51 -19.84
N ALA A 81 9.68 -6.46 -20.01
CA ALA A 81 10.17 -5.16 -20.47
C ALA A 81 11.10 -4.51 -19.42
N GLU A 82 10.71 -4.53 -18.14
CA GLU A 82 11.52 -3.98 -17.03
C GLU A 82 12.81 -4.78 -16.80
N SER A 83 12.78 -6.11 -16.95
CA SER A 83 13.95 -7.00 -16.85
C SER A 83 14.84 -7.00 -18.09
N HIS A 84 14.45 -6.29 -19.16
CA HIS A 84 15.13 -6.30 -20.47
C HIS A 84 15.24 -7.70 -21.09
N GLU A 85 14.32 -8.62 -20.75
CA GLU A 85 14.27 -9.99 -21.27
C GLU A 85 13.56 -10.08 -22.65
N GLY A 86 13.06 -8.95 -23.17
CA GLY A 86 12.43 -8.85 -24.48
C GLY A 86 13.41 -8.83 -25.66
N LYS A 87 12.90 -9.04 -26.88
CA LYS A 87 13.69 -8.86 -28.10
C LYS A 87 14.24 -7.44 -28.15
N SER A 88 15.54 -7.32 -28.39
CA SER A 88 16.22 -6.05 -28.66
C SER A 88 16.40 -5.88 -30.16
N PHE A 89 16.20 -4.66 -30.64
CA PHE A 89 16.33 -4.31 -32.05
C PHE A 89 17.39 -3.24 -32.20
N ASN A 90 18.14 -3.28 -33.30
CA ASN A 90 19.27 -2.37 -33.50
C ASN A 90 18.85 -1.03 -34.12
N ASN A 91 17.65 -0.98 -34.69
CA ASN A 91 17.06 0.22 -35.29
C ASN A 91 15.53 0.13 -35.27
N THR A 92 14.88 1.28 -35.46
CA THR A 92 13.42 1.40 -35.44
C THR A 92 12.75 0.62 -36.58
N ASP A 93 13.41 0.47 -37.73
CA ASP A 93 12.85 -0.24 -38.89
C ASP A 93 12.71 -1.74 -38.60
N GLU A 94 13.71 -2.35 -37.96
CA GLU A 94 13.72 -3.75 -37.53
C GLU A 94 12.62 -4.03 -36.49
N LEU A 95 12.42 -3.10 -35.55
CA LEU A 95 11.33 -3.18 -34.57
C LEU A 95 9.95 -3.13 -35.24
N MET A 96 9.76 -2.19 -36.17
CA MET A 96 8.47 -2.01 -36.85
C MET A 96 8.14 -3.20 -37.77
N GLN A 97 9.15 -3.84 -38.37
CA GLN A 97 8.95 -5.05 -39.18
C GLN A 97 8.44 -6.23 -38.34
N ASP A 98 9.05 -6.52 -37.18
CA ASP A 98 8.62 -7.63 -36.30
C ASP A 98 7.20 -7.42 -35.74
N LEU A 99 6.79 -6.18 -35.49
CA LEU A 99 5.45 -5.85 -34.99
C LEU A 99 4.34 -5.94 -36.05
N LEU A 100 4.67 -5.77 -37.33
CA LEU A 100 3.71 -5.79 -38.43
C LEU A 100 3.56 -7.18 -39.09
N ASP A 101 4.56 -8.04 -38.90
CA ASP A 101 4.58 -9.43 -39.40
C ASP A 101 3.99 -10.46 -38.41
N ALA A 102 3.61 -10.03 -37.19
CA ALA A 102 2.99 -10.85 -36.14
C ALA A 102 1.46 -10.80 -36.15
#